data_AF-A0A3M2F6L5-F1
#
_entry.id   AF-A0A3M2F6L5-F1
#
_cell.length_a   1.000
_cell.length_b   1.000
_cell.length_c   1.000
_cell.angle_alpha   90.00
_cell.angle_beta   90.00
_cell.angle_gamma   90.00
#
_symmetry.space_group_name_H-M   'P 1'
#
loop_
_entity.id
_entity.type
_entity.pdbx_description
1 polymer ?
#
loop_
_entity_poly.entity_id
_entity_poly.type
_entity_poly.pdbx_seq_one_letter_code
_entity_poly.pdbx_strand_id
1 'polypeptide(L)'
;MVRGGPASSVSTRLPVQRDAGEEGAGSEAGPGPATPEGIEAGTYEILRKRLLEHGAELRRRVERLNAERKRVFGSIEFALVSTERITTKYNCSPRDMVLLGGDRFLFGYNVRMGLKREVKLEDVFAVYEFADRKFVPRDLDPICDPEFGRDFAELYKYYRETVFSDFRRMDDFLYMAFQVGRDIDDLKCFKWAVTEEGIRYLGNRFDHEYHFPPPHEFEWKRVIRDFHRYGTHPHISIEDRVFVETVGGDLTVKVEDNTETGEGIYSEPVLDPDQTLDDAEIYYAILGHLILMKIRPFQEKEFRYLVFNEKLQEVQRIDQIGESCVLLPDGRGIIFHNRYYLQTGEHKVFEDELSGMVYSRRIEARNGEDFLCVFYNRASGVYVLLSYNRVEQRLETPIVCNGFTLFDTGEMVLFKGENEPRKHHLLQVWRTPYVGPNVVLEEKTDSYLYKISNPAVVGCLADCHDVLNLIEKEDTYANL
;
A
#
# COMPACT_ATOMS: atom_id res chain seq x y z
N MET A 1 51.06 -26.96 31.10
CA MET A 1 50.40 -26.02 32.04
C MET A 1 48.92 -26.00 31.68
N VAL A 2 48.07 -26.68 32.46
CA VAL A 2 47.07 -26.09 33.40
C VAL A 2 45.95 -25.39 32.62
N ARG A 3 44.64 -25.68 32.68
CA ARG A 3 43.67 -26.49 33.44
C ARG A 3 42.39 -26.49 32.54
N GLY A 4 41.36 -27.31 32.66
CA GLY A 4 40.88 -28.24 33.67
C GLY A 4 39.35 -28.34 33.52
N GLY A 5 38.79 -29.53 33.74
CA GLY A 5 37.36 -29.76 33.92
C GLY A 5 36.99 -31.23 33.74
N PRO A 6 36.46 -31.90 34.78
CA PRO A 6 35.69 -33.11 34.57
C PRO A 6 34.30 -33.07 35.19
N ALA A 7 33.36 -33.51 34.35
CA ALA A 7 32.31 -34.51 34.58
C ALA A 7 31.54 -34.53 35.91
N SER A 8 30.24 -34.27 35.76
CA SER A 8 29.13 -34.59 36.66
C SER A 8 28.90 -36.09 36.83
N SER A 9 28.72 -36.54 38.07
CA SER A 9 28.29 -37.90 38.43
C SER A 9 26.83 -37.92 38.88
N VAL A 10 26.12 -38.92 38.37
CA VAL A 10 24.74 -39.30 38.72
C VAL A 10 24.77 -40.17 39.99
N SER A 11 23.84 -39.97 40.93
CA SER A 11 23.54 -40.98 41.95
C SER A 11 22.07 -40.98 42.36
N THR A 12 21.44 -42.12 42.09
CA THR A 12 20.09 -42.57 42.41
C THR A 12 19.96 -42.96 43.88
N ARG A 13 18.88 -42.58 44.59
CA ARG A 13 18.35 -43.36 45.73
C ARG A 13 16.82 -43.27 45.83
N LEU A 14 16.22 -44.46 45.95
CA LEU A 14 14.83 -44.78 46.29
C LEU A 14 14.52 -44.54 47.79
N PRO A 15 13.23 -44.49 48.18
CA PRO A 15 12.79 -44.02 49.50
C PRO A 15 12.63 -45.17 50.52
N VAL A 16 12.63 -44.81 51.81
CA VAL A 16 12.23 -45.69 52.92
C VAL A 16 11.29 -44.92 53.85
N GLN A 17 10.13 -45.52 54.14
CA GLN A 17 9.11 -45.08 55.09
C GLN A 17 9.56 -45.15 56.55
N ARG A 18 8.96 -44.32 57.42
CA ARG A 18 8.56 -44.67 58.80
C ARG A 18 7.53 -43.68 59.39
N ASP A 19 6.31 -44.20 59.55
CA ASP A 19 5.30 -44.12 60.62
C ASP A 19 5.09 -42.92 61.58
N ALA A 20 3.77 -42.67 61.77
CA ALA A 20 2.97 -42.50 63.00
C ALA A 20 2.51 -41.10 63.48
N GLY A 21 1.20 -41.02 63.81
CA GLY A 21 0.52 -40.00 64.63
C GLY A 21 -0.73 -39.41 63.95
N GLU A 22 -1.90 -40.04 64.06
CA GLU A 22 -3.00 -39.75 65.03
C GLU A 22 -3.90 -38.52 64.70
N GLU A 23 -5.16 -38.86 64.39
CA GLU A 23 -6.47 -38.19 64.54
C GLU A 23 -6.61 -36.66 64.68
N GLY A 24 -7.51 -36.08 63.87
CA GLY A 24 -8.08 -34.76 64.12
C GLY A 24 -9.05 -34.26 63.03
N ALA A 25 -10.33 -34.58 63.18
CA ALA A 25 -11.53 -33.92 62.63
C ALA A 25 -11.39 -32.94 61.44
N GLY A 26 -11.79 -33.38 60.24
CA GLY A 26 -12.11 -32.51 59.11
C GLY A 26 -13.61 -32.27 59.02
N SER A 27 -14.05 -31.04 59.33
CA SER A 27 -15.41 -30.57 59.07
C SER A 27 -15.65 -30.45 57.57
N GLU A 28 -16.74 -31.00 57.07
CA GLU A 28 -17.29 -30.67 55.75
C GLU A 28 -17.66 -29.18 55.73
N ALA A 29 -16.84 -28.36 55.08
CA ALA A 29 -17.24 -27.04 54.64
C ALA A 29 -17.86 -27.17 53.25
N GLY A 30 -19.19 -27.02 53.17
CA GLY A 30 -19.91 -26.88 51.91
C GLY A 30 -19.42 -25.66 51.11
N PRO A 31 -19.71 -25.60 49.80
CA PRO A 31 -19.18 -24.55 48.93
C PRO A 31 -19.68 -23.19 49.43
N GLY A 32 -18.75 -22.31 49.81
CA GLY A 32 -19.06 -20.93 50.16
C GLY A 32 -19.66 -20.18 48.96
N PRO A 33 -20.44 -19.11 49.20
CA PRO A 33 -21.04 -18.33 48.12
C PRO A 33 -19.95 -17.74 47.23
N ALA A 34 -20.12 -17.88 45.91
CA ALA A 34 -19.22 -17.28 44.92
C ALA A 34 -19.16 -15.76 45.13
N THR A 35 -17.94 -15.22 45.23
CA THR A 35 -17.70 -13.78 45.28
C THR A 35 -18.19 -13.11 43.97
N PRO A 36 -18.62 -11.84 44.00
CA PRO A 36 -19.10 -11.12 42.81
C PRO A 36 -18.10 -11.19 41.64
N GLU A 37 -16.82 -11.06 41.93
CA GLU A 37 -15.71 -11.17 40.97
C GLU A 37 -15.63 -12.56 40.30
N GLY A 38 -15.95 -13.65 41.03
CA GLY A 38 -15.99 -15.01 40.47
C GLY A 38 -17.22 -15.29 39.61
N ILE A 39 -18.34 -14.58 39.87
CA ILE A 39 -19.57 -14.66 39.07
C ILE A 39 -19.41 -13.82 37.78
N GLU A 40 -18.75 -12.67 37.87
CA GLU A 40 -18.43 -11.80 36.72
C GLU A 40 -17.41 -12.46 35.78
N ALA A 41 -16.34 -13.05 36.31
CA ALA A 41 -15.39 -13.84 35.52
C ALA A 41 -16.06 -15.03 34.81
N GLY A 42 -16.96 -15.74 35.50
CA GLY A 42 -17.74 -16.83 34.90
C GLY A 42 -18.72 -16.35 33.82
N THR A 43 -19.33 -15.17 34.00
CA THR A 43 -20.27 -14.60 33.02
C THR A 43 -19.54 -14.11 31.77
N TYR A 44 -18.38 -13.45 31.94
CA TYR A 44 -17.51 -13.02 30.85
C TYR A 44 -17.07 -14.22 30.00
N GLU A 45 -16.52 -15.26 30.63
CA GLU A 45 -16.06 -16.47 29.92
C GLU A 45 -17.19 -17.16 29.14
N ILE A 46 -18.41 -17.21 29.69
CA ILE A 46 -19.58 -17.75 28.99
C ILE A 46 -19.93 -16.88 27.77
N LEU A 47 -19.93 -15.56 27.92
CA LEU A 47 -20.23 -14.64 26.81
C LEU A 47 -19.17 -14.69 25.73
N ARG A 48 -17.88 -14.73 26.10
CA ARG A 48 -16.76 -14.85 25.18
C ARG A 48 -16.80 -16.17 24.42
N LYS A 49 -17.06 -17.28 25.11
CA LYS A 49 -17.28 -18.58 24.45
C LYS A 49 -18.43 -18.53 23.43
N ARG A 50 -19.58 -17.96 23.79
CA ARG A 50 -20.72 -17.81 22.86
C ARG A 50 -20.38 -16.93 21.67
N LEU A 51 -19.65 -15.83 21.89
CA LEU A 51 -19.22 -14.94 20.82
C LEU A 51 -18.32 -15.67 19.82
N LEU A 52 -17.36 -16.46 20.32
CA LEU A 52 -16.48 -17.29 19.49
C LEU A 52 -17.25 -18.39 18.74
N GLU A 53 -18.27 -19.01 19.35
CA GLU A 53 -19.15 -19.98 18.68
C GLU A 53 -19.94 -19.32 17.53
N HIS A 54 -20.46 -18.11 17.74
CA HIS A 54 -21.11 -17.32 16.69
C HIS A 54 -20.14 -16.89 15.60
N GLY A 55 -18.91 -16.49 15.96
CA GLY A 55 -17.83 -16.20 15.01
C GLY A 55 -17.50 -17.42 14.13
N ALA A 56 -17.39 -18.60 14.72
CA ALA A 56 -17.15 -19.84 13.97
C ALA A 56 -18.28 -20.18 12.99
N GLU A 57 -19.55 -19.95 13.36
CA GLU A 57 -20.70 -20.12 12.45
C GLU A 57 -20.71 -19.07 11.33
N LEU A 58 -20.41 -17.81 11.64
CA LEU A 58 -20.29 -16.76 10.64
C LEU A 58 -19.20 -17.10 9.62
N ARG A 59 -18.02 -17.50 10.09
CA ARG A 59 -16.88 -17.92 9.26
C ARG A 59 -17.28 -19.03 8.28
N ARG A 60 -17.95 -20.08 8.75
CA ARG A 60 -18.45 -21.17 7.87
C ARG A 60 -19.40 -20.66 6.78
N ARG A 61 -20.29 -19.70 7.11
CA ARG A 61 -21.22 -19.13 6.13
C ARG A 61 -20.52 -18.24 5.11
N VAL A 62 -19.55 -17.44 5.56
CA VAL A 62 -18.72 -16.58 4.71
C VAL A 62 -17.89 -17.41 3.74
N GLU A 63 -17.23 -18.46 4.21
CA GLU A 63 -16.46 -19.39 3.37
C GLU A 63 -17.34 -20.04 2.31
N ARG A 64 -18.55 -20.51 2.69
CA ARG A 64 -19.51 -21.09 1.75
C ARG A 64 -19.99 -20.07 0.73
N LEU A 65 -20.29 -18.84 1.14
CA LEU A 65 -20.71 -17.76 0.25
C LEU A 65 -19.59 -17.41 -0.74
N ASN A 66 -18.34 -17.30 -0.27
CA ASN A 66 -17.19 -17.00 -1.12
C ASN A 66 -16.92 -18.15 -2.12
N ALA A 67 -17.08 -19.40 -1.70
CA ALA A 67 -16.95 -20.55 -2.61
C ALA A 67 -18.00 -20.53 -3.73
N GLU A 68 -19.28 -20.26 -3.40
CA GLU A 68 -20.33 -20.12 -4.40
C GLU A 68 -20.12 -18.88 -5.29
N ARG A 69 -19.64 -17.76 -4.74
CA ARG A 69 -19.28 -16.57 -5.51
C ARG A 69 -18.22 -16.89 -6.56
N LYS A 70 -17.11 -17.52 -6.15
CA LYS A 70 -16.03 -17.96 -7.07
C LYS A 70 -16.54 -18.92 -8.15
N ARG A 71 -17.54 -19.77 -7.83
CA ARG A 71 -18.17 -20.69 -8.80
C ARG A 71 -19.06 -19.98 -9.83
N VAL A 72 -19.67 -18.85 -9.46
CA VAL A 72 -20.61 -18.09 -10.30
C VAL A 72 -19.90 -17.05 -11.15
N PHE A 73 -18.96 -16.31 -10.57
CA PHE A 73 -18.27 -15.18 -11.20
C PHE A 73 -16.85 -15.51 -11.66
N GLY A 74 -16.34 -16.70 -11.33
CA GLY A 74 -14.95 -17.07 -11.56
C GLY A 74 -14.00 -16.48 -10.53
N SER A 75 -12.71 -16.80 -10.69
CA SER A 75 -11.60 -16.23 -9.92
C SER A 75 -10.39 -16.24 -10.83
N ILE A 76 -9.77 -15.07 -11.03
CA ILE A 76 -8.52 -14.96 -11.78
C ILE A 76 -7.40 -14.84 -10.76
N GLU A 77 -6.53 -15.84 -10.72
CA GLU A 77 -5.36 -15.83 -9.83
C GLU A 77 -4.28 -14.89 -10.38
N PHE A 78 -3.75 -14.06 -9.48
CA PHE A 78 -2.60 -13.20 -9.73
C PHE A 78 -1.31 -14.03 -9.69
N ALA A 79 -0.74 -14.36 -10.85
CA ALA A 79 0.39 -15.31 -10.93
C ALA A 79 1.37 -15.01 -12.08
N LEU A 80 2.66 -15.28 -11.84
CA LEU A 80 3.68 -15.25 -12.88
C LEU A 80 3.45 -16.41 -13.86
N VAL A 81 3.25 -16.08 -15.13
CA VAL A 81 2.98 -17.06 -16.21
C VAL A 81 4.27 -17.45 -16.92
N SER A 82 5.08 -16.46 -17.30
CA SER A 82 6.33 -16.71 -18.01
C SER A 82 7.32 -15.56 -17.82
N THR A 83 8.58 -15.81 -18.17
CA THR A 83 9.62 -14.79 -18.29
C THR A 83 10.24 -14.94 -19.66
N GLU A 84 10.18 -13.87 -20.44
CA GLU A 84 10.63 -13.83 -21.82
C GLU A 84 11.68 -12.74 -22.00
N ARG A 85 12.35 -12.74 -23.14
CA ARG A 85 13.43 -11.80 -23.43
C ARG A 85 13.12 -10.98 -24.67
N ILE A 86 13.25 -9.66 -24.54
CA ILE A 86 13.34 -8.76 -25.70
C ILE A 86 14.78 -8.38 -25.96
N THR A 87 15.05 -8.01 -27.21
CA THR A 87 16.37 -7.53 -27.63
C THR A 87 16.22 -6.18 -28.30
N THR A 88 16.90 -5.17 -27.78
CA THR A 88 16.96 -3.82 -28.36
C THR A 88 18.11 -3.74 -29.37
N LYS A 89 18.19 -2.64 -30.15
CA LYS A 89 19.23 -2.46 -31.17
C LYS A 89 20.61 -2.24 -30.55
N TYR A 90 20.67 -1.46 -29.47
CA TYR A 90 21.89 -1.03 -28.78
C TYR A 90 21.83 -1.38 -27.29
N ASN A 91 22.97 -1.32 -26.61
CA ASN A 91 22.97 -1.38 -25.14
C ASN A 91 22.25 -0.15 -24.60
N CYS A 92 21.18 -0.36 -23.85
CA CYS A 92 20.35 0.70 -23.28
C CYS A 92 19.98 0.40 -21.83
N SER A 93 19.55 1.44 -21.15
CA SER A 93 18.87 1.38 -19.86
C SER A 93 17.37 1.56 -20.12
N PRO A 94 16.58 0.48 -20.05
CA PRO A 94 15.12 0.55 -20.09
C PRO A 94 14.59 1.53 -19.05
N ARG A 95 13.56 2.28 -19.42
CA ARG A 95 13.02 3.32 -18.56
C ARG A 95 11.53 3.21 -18.34
N ASP A 96 10.75 2.88 -19.36
CA ASP A 96 9.31 2.66 -19.19
C ASP A 96 8.71 1.89 -20.38
N MET A 97 7.45 1.49 -20.29
CA MET A 97 6.66 0.93 -21.39
C MET A 97 5.19 1.33 -21.32
N VAL A 98 4.53 1.33 -22.47
CA VAL A 98 3.10 1.67 -22.54
C VAL A 98 2.41 0.91 -23.66
N LEU A 99 1.17 0.46 -23.42
CA LEU A 99 0.33 -0.12 -24.47
C LEU A 99 0.07 0.91 -25.57
N LEU A 100 0.03 0.48 -26.83
CA LEU A 100 -0.37 1.30 -27.98
C LEU A 100 -1.78 0.96 -28.48
N GLY A 101 -2.34 -0.17 -28.03
CA GLY A 101 -3.62 -0.73 -28.48
C GLY A 101 -3.44 -2.16 -29.00
N GLY A 102 -4.47 -2.98 -28.82
CA GLY A 102 -4.39 -4.43 -29.06
C GLY A 102 -3.23 -5.05 -28.29
N ASP A 103 -2.43 -5.85 -28.98
CA ASP A 103 -1.31 -6.57 -28.36
C ASP A 103 0.05 -5.88 -28.54
N ARG A 104 0.08 -4.60 -28.92
CA ARG A 104 1.33 -3.83 -29.14
C ARG A 104 1.63 -2.89 -27.98
N PHE A 105 2.90 -2.81 -27.60
CA PHE A 105 3.40 -1.83 -26.65
C PHE A 105 4.67 -1.14 -27.15
N LEU A 106 4.84 0.10 -26.70
CA LEU A 106 6.04 0.90 -26.88
C LEU A 106 6.95 0.68 -25.68
N PHE A 107 8.23 0.42 -25.96
CA PHE A 107 9.29 0.23 -24.98
C PHE A 107 10.26 1.41 -25.07
N GLY A 108 10.37 2.18 -23.99
CA GLY A 108 11.19 3.38 -23.90
C GLY A 108 12.47 3.13 -23.12
N TYR A 109 13.58 3.62 -23.63
CA TYR A 109 14.90 3.39 -23.06
C TYR A 109 15.86 4.54 -23.35
N ASN A 110 16.95 4.60 -22.60
CA ASN A 110 18.02 5.56 -22.80
C ASN A 110 19.30 4.84 -23.22
N VAL A 111 19.92 5.29 -24.31
CA VAL A 111 21.24 4.80 -24.74
C VAL A 111 22.34 5.78 -24.32
N ARG A 112 23.51 5.27 -23.94
CA ARG A 112 24.69 6.12 -23.75
C ARG A 112 25.19 6.58 -25.13
N MET A 113 24.93 7.84 -25.46
CA MET A 113 25.37 8.44 -26.71
C MET A 113 26.90 8.55 -26.70
N GLY A 114 27.58 7.68 -27.45
CA GLY A 114 29.02 7.77 -27.67
C GLY A 114 29.35 8.89 -28.66
N LEU A 115 29.87 8.54 -29.84
CA LEU A 115 30.23 9.51 -30.90
C LEU A 115 29.06 9.89 -31.83
N LYS A 116 27.82 9.45 -31.53
CA LYS A 116 26.66 9.77 -32.37
C LYS A 116 26.37 11.27 -32.31
N ARG A 117 26.22 11.88 -33.49
CA ARG A 117 25.91 13.32 -33.64
C ARG A 117 24.42 13.63 -33.56
N GLU A 118 23.57 12.63 -33.80
CA GLU A 118 22.12 12.79 -33.88
C GLU A 118 21.45 11.58 -33.23
N VAL A 119 20.40 11.85 -32.46
CA VAL A 119 19.57 10.85 -31.77
C VAL A 119 18.35 10.57 -32.65
N LYS A 120 18.12 9.30 -32.97
CA LYS A 120 16.95 8.87 -33.74
C LYS A 120 15.87 8.28 -32.84
N LEU A 121 14.65 8.15 -33.34
CA LEU A 121 13.55 7.50 -32.60
C LEU A 121 13.93 6.08 -32.14
N GLU A 122 14.59 5.30 -32.99
CA GLU A 122 15.10 3.96 -32.68
C GLU A 122 16.20 3.91 -31.60
N ASP A 123 16.75 5.06 -31.21
CA ASP A 123 17.69 5.17 -30.10
C ASP A 123 17.01 5.33 -28.73
N VAL A 124 15.70 5.59 -28.73
CA VAL A 124 14.89 5.84 -27.52
C VAL A 124 13.70 4.89 -27.41
N PHE A 125 13.18 4.43 -28.54
CA PHE A 125 11.96 3.65 -28.61
C PHE A 125 12.12 2.37 -29.43
N ALA A 126 11.42 1.32 -29.01
CA ALA A 126 11.16 0.11 -29.78
C ALA A 126 9.70 -0.31 -29.61
N VAL A 127 9.08 -0.89 -30.64
CA VAL A 127 7.73 -1.45 -30.54
C VAL A 127 7.83 -2.98 -30.53
N TYR A 128 7.04 -3.60 -29.67
CA TYR A 128 6.89 -5.05 -29.63
C TYR A 128 5.40 -5.41 -29.66
N GLU A 129 5.10 -6.52 -30.30
CA GLU A 129 3.79 -7.18 -30.26
C GLU A 129 3.88 -8.42 -29.37
N PHE A 130 2.89 -8.60 -28.50
CA PHE A 130 2.76 -9.75 -27.64
C PHE A 130 1.85 -10.79 -28.32
N ALA A 131 2.43 -11.85 -28.84
CA ALA A 131 1.70 -12.91 -29.54
C ALA A 131 2.26 -14.28 -29.13
N ASP A 132 1.38 -15.24 -28.86
CA ASP A 132 1.75 -16.60 -28.42
C ASP A 132 2.74 -16.61 -27.23
N ARG A 133 2.52 -15.71 -26.27
CA ARG A 133 3.40 -15.47 -25.11
C ARG A 133 4.84 -15.10 -25.47
N LYS A 134 5.07 -14.54 -26.65
CA LYS A 134 6.37 -14.05 -27.11
C LYS A 134 6.27 -12.60 -27.51
N PHE A 135 7.41 -11.92 -27.46
CA PHE A 135 7.54 -10.53 -27.86
C PHE A 135 8.20 -10.45 -29.24
N VAL A 136 7.41 -10.06 -30.24
CA VAL A 136 7.86 -9.93 -31.63
C VAL A 136 8.17 -8.46 -31.91
N PRO A 137 9.40 -8.09 -32.31
CA PRO A 137 9.72 -6.72 -32.68
C PRO A 137 8.88 -6.24 -33.87
N ARG A 138 8.41 -5.00 -33.82
CA ARG A 138 7.66 -4.33 -34.89
C ARG A 138 8.29 -2.99 -35.23
N ASP A 139 7.92 -2.46 -36.39
CA ASP A 139 8.36 -1.13 -36.83
C ASP A 139 7.75 -0.02 -35.96
N LEU A 140 8.42 1.13 -35.93
CA LEU A 140 8.01 2.31 -35.17
C LEU A 140 6.84 3.08 -35.79
N ASP A 141 6.19 2.52 -36.82
CA ASP A 141 5.09 3.13 -37.57
C ASP A 141 4.04 3.84 -36.70
N PRO A 142 3.61 3.31 -35.52
CA PRO A 142 2.63 3.99 -34.67
C PRO A 142 3.07 5.36 -34.15
N ILE A 143 4.37 5.64 -34.10
CA ILE A 143 4.94 6.92 -33.66
C ILE A 143 5.68 7.65 -34.78
N CYS A 144 5.68 7.13 -36.01
CA CYS A 144 6.36 7.74 -37.16
C CYS A 144 5.54 8.90 -37.75
N ASP A 145 5.24 9.90 -36.93
CA ASP A 145 4.62 11.15 -37.36
C ASP A 145 5.70 12.16 -37.81
N PRO A 146 5.58 12.80 -39.00
CA PRO A 146 6.59 13.74 -39.49
C PRO A 146 6.77 14.99 -38.62
N GLU A 147 5.69 15.47 -37.97
CA GLU A 147 5.76 16.60 -37.06
C GLU A 147 6.47 16.19 -35.77
N PHE A 148 6.10 15.03 -35.20
CA PHE A 148 6.81 14.47 -34.05
C PHE A 148 8.30 14.25 -34.33
N GLY A 149 8.65 13.72 -35.51
CA GLY A 149 10.05 13.51 -35.89
C GLY A 149 10.87 14.80 -35.90
N ARG A 150 10.28 15.92 -36.34
CA ARG A 150 10.93 17.24 -36.29
C ARG A 150 11.07 17.74 -34.86
N ASP A 151 9.99 17.70 -34.09
CA ASP A 151 9.99 18.20 -32.71
C ASP A 151 10.93 17.39 -31.80
N PHE A 152 11.00 16.07 -32.02
CA PHE A 152 11.94 15.17 -31.35
C PHE A 152 13.40 15.50 -31.70
N ALA A 153 13.70 15.74 -32.98
CA ALA A 153 15.04 16.13 -33.40
C ALA A 153 15.45 17.50 -32.83
N GLU A 154 14.51 18.45 -32.77
CA GLU A 154 14.73 19.75 -32.13
C GLU A 154 15.01 19.61 -30.62
N LEU A 155 14.27 18.76 -29.91
CA LEU A 155 14.49 18.49 -28.49
C LEU A 155 15.94 18.09 -28.21
N TYR A 156 16.44 17.05 -28.88
CA TYR A 156 17.82 16.58 -28.69
C TYR A 156 18.89 17.54 -29.24
N LYS A 157 18.53 18.41 -30.19
CA LYS A 157 19.43 19.44 -30.73
C LYS A 157 19.65 20.59 -29.74
N TYR A 158 18.58 21.04 -29.07
CA TYR A 158 18.62 22.21 -28.20
C TYR A 158 18.93 21.84 -26.74
N TYR A 159 18.51 20.66 -26.28
CA TYR A 159 18.68 20.21 -24.90
C TYR A 159 19.64 19.01 -24.83
N ARG A 160 20.89 19.28 -24.45
CA ARG A 160 21.96 18.25 -24.46
C ARG A 160 21.82 17.21 -23.35
N GLU A 161 21.17 17.56 -22.25
CA GLU A 161 20.92 16.67 -21.11
C GLU A 161 19.58 15.92 -21.25
N THR A 162 19.02 15.83 -22.47
CA THR A 162 17.74 15.17 -22.72
C THR A 162 17.81 13.67 -22.39
N VAL A 163 16.95 13.24 -21.47
CA VAL A 163 16.76 11.84 -21.08
C VAL A 163 15.26 11.52 -21.14
N PHE A 164 14.90 10.40 -21.74
CA PHE A 164 13.52 9.91 -21.70
C PHE A 164 13.15 9.55 -20.26
N SER A 165 12.00 10.05 -19.77
CA SER A 165 11.56 9.91 -18.38
C SER A 165 10.54 8.78 -18.20
N ASP A 166 9.38 8.88 -18.84
CA ASP A 166 8.27 7.95 -18.67
C ASP A 166 7.19 8.15 -19.73
N PHE A 167 6.28 7.18 -19.80
CA PHE A 167 5.03 7.30 -20.52
C PHE A 167 3.89 7.52 -19.52
N ARG A 168 3.06 8.53 -19.76
CA ARG A 168 1.89 8.80 -18.91
C ARG A 168 0.61 8.80 -19.71
N ARG A 169 -0.33 7.94 -19.31
CA ARG A 169 -1.71 8.01 -19.77
C ARG A 169 -2.54 8.85 -18.81
N MET A 170 -3.18 9.88 -19.33
CA MET A 170 -4.15 10.73 -18.63
C MET A 170 -5.37 10.85 -19.55
N ASP A 171 -6.49 10.27 -19.12
CA ASP A 171 -7.71 10.15 -19.92
C ASP A 171 -7.43 9.55 -21.31
N ASP A 172 -7.91 10.20 -22.37
CA ASP A 172 -7.73 9.79 -23.77
C ASP A 172 -6.38 10.23 -24.36
N PHE A 173 -5.40 10.61 -23.52
CA PHE A 173 -4.11 11.11 -23.97
C PHE A 173 -2.93 10.30 -23.43
N LEU A 174 -1.92 10.16 -24.26
CA LEU A 174 -0.61 9.63 -23.93
C LEU A 174 0.43 10.76 -24.01
N TYR A 175 1.23 10.89 -22.95
CA TYR A 175 2.34 11.82 -22.87
C TYR A 175 3.64 11.03 -22.86
N MET A 176 4.58 11.44 -23.71
CA MET A 176 5.96 10.98 -23.65
C MET A 176 6.80 12.09 -23.03
N ALA A 177 7.23 11.89 -21.79
CA ALA A 177 7.94 12.90 -21.02
C ALA A 177 9.46 12.72 -21.14
N PHE A 178 10.16 13.84 -21.27
CA PHE A 178 11.61 13.92 -21.37
C PHE A 178 12.12 14.94 -20.37
N GLN A 179 13.07 14.53 -19.54
CA GLN A 179 13.81 15.46 -18.70
C GLN A 179 14.85 16.18 -19.56
N VAL A 180 14.85 17.51 -19.53
CA VAL A 180 15.73 18.35 -20.35
C VAL A 180 16.75 19.17 -19.56
N GLY A 181 16.65 19.13 -18.23
CA GLY A 181 17.53 19.82 -17.30
C GLY A 181 17.94 18.94 -16.13
N ARG A 182 18.58 19.55 -15.13
CA ARG A 182 19.02 18.84 -13.92
C ARG A 182 17.89 18.64 -12.92
N ASP A 183 16.92 19.54 -12.94
CA ASP A 183 15.73 19.37 -12.12
C ASP A 183 14.83 18.28 -12.73
N ILE A 184 14.19 17.52 -11.85
CA ILE A 184 13.25 16.49 -12.23
C ILE A 184 11.93 17.07 -12.76
N ASP A 185 11.66 18.33 -12.42
CA ASP A 185 10.53 19.11 -12.90
C ASP A 185 10.79 19.78 -14.27
N ASP A 186 12.05 19.81 -14.74
CA ASP A 186 12.41 20.34 -16.05
C ASP A 186 12.02 19.34 -17.16
N LEU A 187 10.73 19.27 -17.47
CA LEU A 187 10.15 18.33 -18.43
C LEU A 187 9.73 18.97 -19.75
N LYS A 188 9.89 18.19 -20.82
CA LYS A 188 9.26 18.39 -22.13
C LYS A 188 8.39 17.20 -22.47
N CYS A 189 7.15 17.45 -22.84
CA CYS A 189 6.12 16.44 -23.05
C CYS A 189 5.57 16.49 -24.47
N PHE A 190 5.65 15.36 -25.16
CA PHE A 190 4.96 15.13 -26.42
C PHE A 190 3.59 14.52 -26.15
N LYS A 191 2.54 15.17 -26.60
CA LYS A 191 1.15 14.74 -26.38
C LYS A 191 0.62 13.99 -27.58
N TRP A 192 -0.06 12.89 -27.32
CA TRP A 192 -0.69 12.02 -28.29
C TRP A 192 -2.14 11.77 -27.89
N ALA A 193 -3.08 11.86 -28.82
CA ALA A 193 -4.45 11.37 -28.63
C ALA A 193 -4.45 9.84 -28.80
N VAL A 194 -5.11 9.14 -27.89
CA VAL A 194 -5.35 7.69 -27.94
C VAL A 194 -6.73 7.47 -28.57
N THR A 195 -6.79 6.62 -29.58
CA THR A 195 -7.99 6.30 -30.37
C THR A 195 -8.10 4.79 -30.55
N GLU A 196 -9.24 4.29 -31.03
CA GLU A 196 -9.41 2.85 -31.35
C GLU A 196 -8.42 2.37 -32.42
N GLU A 197 -8.01 3.26 -33.33
CA GLU A 197 -7.09 2.95 -34.44
C GLU A 197 -5.61 3.05 -34.04
N GLY A 198 -5.30 3.55 -32.84
CA GLY A 198 -3.93 3.77 -32.35
C GLY A 198 -3.75 5.15 -31.74
N ILE A 199 -2.55 5.72 -31.88
CA ILE A 199 -2.21 7.04 -31.32
C ILE A 199 -1.95 8.08 -32.41
N ARG A 200 -2.31 9.33 -32.15
CA ARG A 200 -2.13 10.46 -33.06
C ARG A 200 -1.41 11.60 -32.36
N TYR A 201 -0.32 12.10 -32.96
CA TYR A 201 0.46 13.19 -32.39
C TYR A 201 -0.33 14.50 -32.36
N LEU A 202 -0.18 15.28 -31.28
CA LEU A 202 -0.84 16.58 -31.09
C LEU A 202 0.14 17.74 -30.95
N GLY A 203 1.40 17.49 -30.57
CA GLY A 203 2.42 18.53 -30.40
C GLY A 203 3.25 18.37 -29.12
N ASN A 204 4.14 19.35 -28.89
CA ASN A 204 5.16 19.34 -27.82
C ASN A 204 5.06 20.51 -26.83
N ARG A 205 3.90 21.20 -26.77
CA ARG A 205 3.67 22.39 -25.91
C ARG A 205 2.68 22.10 -24.79
N PHE A 206 2.71 20.87 -24.26
CA PHE A 206 1.74 20.37 -23.30
C PHE A 206 2.35 20.00 -21.95
N ASP A 207 3.55 20.52 -21.65
CA ASP A 207 4.29 20.25 -20.41
C ASP A 207 3.45 20.58 -19.16
N HIS A 208 2.67 21.65 -19.22
CA HIS A 208 1.79 22.10 -18.14
C HIS A 208 0.58 21.18 -17.86
N GLU A 209 0.24 20.30 -18.80
CA GLU A 209 -0.81 19.29 -18.61
C GLU A 209 -0.24 18.01 -17.98
N TYR A 210 1.08 17.83 -17.96
CA TYR A 210 1.71 16.67 -17.34
C TYR A 210 1.73 16.85 -15.82
N HIS A 211 0.96 16.02 -15.11
CA HIS A 211 0.90 16.03 -13.66
C HIS A 211 0.73 14.62 -13.11
N PHE A 212 0.91 14.48 -11.80
CA PHE A 212 0.51 13.31 -11.03
C PHE A 212 -0.79 13.64 -10.30
N PRO A 213 -1.59 12.63 -9.93
CA PRO A 213 -2.70 12.86 -9.00
C PRO A 213 -2.20 13.48 -7.69
N PRO A 214 -3.09 14.10 -6.90
CA PRO A 214 -2.76 14.55 -5.56
C PRO A 214 -2.13 13.42 -4.73
N PRO A 215 -1.09 13.71 -3.93
CA PRO A 215 -0.43 12.71 -3.11
C PRO A 215 -1.33 12.15 -2.00
N HIS A 216 -2.37 12.88 -1.61
CA HIS A 216 -3.32 12.50 -0.57
C HIS A 216 -4.74 12.47 -1.13
N GLU A 217 -5.48 11.39 -0.87
CA GLU A 217 -6.93 11.28 -1.19
C GLU A 217 -7.82 11.86 -0.08
N PHE A 218 -7.25 12.69 0.82
CA PHE A 218 -7.94 13.35 1.92
C PHE A 218 -7.32 14.73 2.20
N GLU A 219 -8.08 15.56 2.90
CA GLU A 219 -7.68 16.93 3.22
C GLU A 219 -7.18 17.05 4.67
N TRP A 220 -6.06 17.75 4.83
CA TRP A 220 -5.50 18.11 6.13
C TRP A 220 -6.23 19.31 6.72
N LYS A 221 -6.87 19.15 7.87
CA LYS A 221 -7.47 20.22 8.65
C LYS A 221 -6.47 20.77 9.65
N ARG A 222 -6.29 22.10 9.67
CA ARG A 222 -5.39 22.75 10.62
C ARG A 222 -6.06 22.89 11.98
N VAL A 223 -5.33 22.57 13.04
CA VAL A 223 -5.74 22.87 14.41
C VAL A 223 -5.71 24.38 14.66
N ILE A 224 -6.72 24.88 15.36
CA ILE A 224 -6.83 26.27 15.81
C ILE A 224 -6.99 26.31 17.33
N ARG A 225 -6.89 27.51 17.91
CA ARG A 225 -6.93 27.72 19.36
C ARG A 225 -8.15 27.14 20.07
N ASP A 226 -9.30 27.02 19.40
CA ASP A 226 -10.53 26.45 19.98
C ASP A 226 -10.38 24.97 20.39
N PHE A 227 -9.38 24.29 19.83
CA PHE A 227 -9.06 22.90 20.14
C PHE A 227 -8.21 22.79 21.42
N HIS A 228 -7.66 23.89 21.92
CA HIS A 228 -6.79 23.87 23.09
C HIS A 228 -7.60 23.60 24.36
N ARG A 229 -7.03 22.77 25.23
CA ARG A 229 -7.47 22.52 26.60
C ARG A 229 -6.35 22.97 27.53
N TYR A 230 -6.68 23.89 28.42
CA TYR A 230 -5.72 24.49 29.34
C TYR A 230 -5.77 23.80 30.70
N GLY A 231 -4.62 23.65 31.34
CA GLY A 231 -4.48 23.04 32.66
C GLY A 231 -3.00 22.86 33.00
N THR A 232 -2.69 21.94 33.91
CA THR A 232 -1.30 21.62 34.29
C THR A 232 -0.53 20.99 33.14
N HIS A 233 -1.19 20.09 32.41
CA HIS A 233 -0.72 19.44 31.19
C HIS A 233 -1.65 19.84 30.03
N PRO A 234 -1.46 21.05 29.46
CA PRO A 234 -2.32 21.54 28.40
C PRO A 234 -2.12 20.72 27.13
N HIS A 235 -3.22 20.41 26.44
CA HIS A 235 -3.20 19.62 25.21
C HIS A 235 -4.20 20.15 24.18
N ILE A 236 -4.15 19.60 22.96
CA ILE A 236 -5.05 19.89 21.85
C ILE A 236 -6.04 18.73 21.71
N SER A 237 -7.33 19.00 21.84
CA SER A 237 -8.42 18.05 21.59
C SER A 237 -8.74 18.01 20.11
N ILE A 238 -8.38 16.93 19.41
CA ILE A 238 -8.77 16.70 18.02
C ILE A 238 -10.16 16.06 18.03
N GLU A 239 -11.17 16.89 17.79
CA GLU A 239 -12.57 16.47 17.62
C GLU A 239 -13.11 15.68 18.83
N ASP A 240 -12.56 15.93 20.02
CA ASP A 240 -12.86 15.25 21.29
C ASP A 240 -12.69 13.71 21.22
N ARG A 241 -11.81 13.24 20.33
CA ARG A 241 -11.51 11.80 20.11
C ARG A 241 -10.08 11.41 20.46
N VAL A 242 -9.14 12.31 20.26
CA VAL A 242 -7.72 12.11 20.59
C VAL A 242 -7.10 13.42 21.01
N PHE A 243 -6.20 13.36 21.98
CA PHE A 243 -5.63 14.54 22.62
C PHE A 243 -4.13 14.54 22.42
N VAL A 244 -3.57 15.66 21.99
CA VAL A 244 -2.15 15.76 21.61
C VAL A 244 -1.50 16.91 22.34
N GLU A 245 -0.36 16.67 22.96
CA GLU A 245 0.46 17.72 23.55
C GLU A 245 1.89 17.66 23.02
N THR A 246 2.54 18.82 22.97
CA THR A 246 3.96 18.96 22.58
C THR A 246 4.77 19.67 23.67
N VAL A 247 4.19 19.79 24.87
CA VAL A 247 4.76 20.54 26.00
C VAL A 247 5.54 19.61 26.92
N GLY A 248 6.47 20.14 27.71
CA GLY A 248 7.14 19.35 28.74
C GLY A 248 8.23 18.42 28.21
N GLY A 249 8.69 18.61 26.97
CA GLY A 249 9.83 17.87 26.40
C GLY A 249 9.46 16.73 25.46
N ASP A 250 8.19 16.42 25.30
CA ASP A 250 7.73 15.36 24.41
C ASP A 250 6.48 15.73 23.59
N LEU A 251 6.29 14.98 22.50
CA LEU A 251 5.07 14.89 21.74
C LEU A 251 4.31 13.67 22.29
N THR A 252 3.25 13.94 23.03
CA THR A 252 2.44 12.92 23.70
C THR A 252 1.03 12.87 23.14
N VAL A 253 0.52 11.65 22.94
CA VAL A 253 -0.86 11.40 22.49
C VAL A 253 -1.63 10.66 23.56
N LYS A 254 -2.82 11.14 23.89
CA LYS A 254 -3.73 10.63 24.93
C LYS A 254 -5.10 10.30 24.34
N VAL A 255 -5.85 9.47 25.06
CA VAL A 255 -7.22 9.04 24.70
C VAL A 255 -8.29 9.60 25.64
N GLU A 256 -7.87 10.31 26.69
CA GLU A 256 -8.77 10.96 27.65
C GLU A 256 -8.46 12.46 27.70
N ASP A 257 -9.52 13.27 27.86
CA ASP A 257 -9.42 14.71 28.12
C ASP A 257 -9.00 14.93 29.58
N ASN A 258 -7.73 14.69 29.87
CA ASN A 258 -7.16 14.88 31.19
C ASN A 258 -5.97 15.85 31.13
N THR A 259 -6.14 17.01 31.77
CA THR A 259 -5.09 18.04 31.90
C THR A 259 -4.34 17.95 33.23
N GLU A 260 -4.66 16.99 34.09
CA GLU A 260 -3.99 16.78 35.39
C GLU A 260 -2.75 15.90 35.28
N THR A 261 -2.70 14.99 34.30
CA THR A 261 -1.56 14.09 34.05
C THR A 261 -0.99 14.24 32.64
N GLY A 262 0.30 13.96 32.50
CA GLY A 262 1.03 13.96 31.22
C GLY A 262 1.16 12.57 30.58
N GLU A 263 0.58 11.51 31.18
CA GLU A 263 0.70 10.17 30.62
C GLU A 263 -0.18 9.99 29.38
N GLY A 264 0.35 9.34 28.37
CA GLY A 264 -0.32 9.05 27.12
C GLY A 264 -0.01 7.65 26.60
N ILE A 265 -0.72 7.26 25.56
CA ILE A 265 -0.54 5.97 24.87
C ILE A 265 0.66 5.99 23.90
N TYR A 266 1.25 7.17 23.69
CA TYR A 266 2.42 7.39 22.85
C TYR A 266 3.17 8.63 23.32
N SER A 267 4.49 8.58 23.34
CA SER A 267 5.37 9.71 23.65
C SER A 267 6.69 9.57 22.88
N GLU A 268 7.16 10.68 22.32
CA GLU A 268 8.51 10.79 21.76
C GLU A 268 9.08 12.20 22.00
N PRO A 269 10.40 12.34 22.22
CA PRO A 269 10.99 13.62 22.59
C PRO A 269 10.85 14.66 21.48
N VAL A 270 10.79 15.93 21.86
CA VAL A 270 10.82 17.11 20.97
C VAL A 270 12.13 17.87 21.12
N LEU A 271 12.51 18.67 20.11
CA LEU A 271 13.76 19.43 20.17
C LEU A 271 13.77 20.56 21.21
N ASP A 272 12.65 21.26 21.38
CA ASP A 272 12.52 22.38 22.32
C ASP A 272 11.57 22.00 23.47
N PRO A 273 12.09 21.67 24.66
CA PRO A 273 11.26 21.28 25.81
C PRO A 273 10.38 22.39 26.36
N ASP A 274 10.72 23.65 26.07
CA ASP A 274 10.03 24.83 26.59
C ASP A 274 8.91 25.32 25.63
N GLN A 275 8.67 24.61 24.53
CA GLN A 275 7.60 24.95 23.59
C GLN A 275 6.22 24.89 24.24
N THR A 276 5.33 25.75 23.76
CA THR A 276 3.92 25.80 24.15
C THR A 276 3.04 25.23 23.03
N LEU A 277 1.76 25.01 23.31
CA LEU A 277 0.81 24.51 22.28
C LEU A 277 0.69 25.42 21.06
N ASP A 278 0.90 26.73 21.22
CA ASP A 278 0.81 27.70 20.12
C ASP A 278 2.03 27.62 19.16
N ASP A 279 3.13 26.99 19.59
CA ASP A 279 4.40 26.95 18.83
C ASP A 279 4.45 25.79 17.84
N ALA A 280 3.75 24.69 18.13
CA ALA A 280 3.68 23.52 17.26
C ALA A 280 2.65 23.71 16.14
N GLU A 281 2.98 23.20 14.95
CA GLU A 281 2.05 23.21 13.81
C GLU A 281 1.41 21.83 13.63
N ILE A 282 0.09 21.76 13.87
CA ILE A 282 -0.66 20.50 13.85
C ILE A 282 -1.78 20.55 12.81
N TYR A 283 -1.85 19.49 12.01
CA TYR A 283 -2.94 19.17 11.12
C TYR A 283 -3.47 17.77 11.41
N TYR A 284 -4.72 17.52 11.07
CA TYR A 284 -5.34 16.21 11.22
C TYR A 284 -6.25 15.86 10.04
N ALA A 285 -6.51 14.58 9.85
CA ALA A 285 -7.53 14.07 8.93
C ALA A 285 -8.26 12.89 9.58
N ILE A 286 -9.59 12.89 9.51
CA ILE A 286 -10.42 11.81 10.03
C ILE A 286 -10.82 10.88 8.89
N LEU A 287 -10.41 9.62 8.99
CA LEU A 287 -10.71 8.54 8.05
C LEU A 287 -11.41 7.42 8.82
N GLY A 288 -12.69 7.61 9.14
CA GLY A 288 -13.42 6.68 10.02
C GLY A 288 -12.81 6.63 11.42
N HIS A 289 -12.30 5.48 11.83
CA HIS A 289 -11.64 5.27 13.14
C HIS A 289 -10.13 5.55 13.10
N LEU A 290 -9.57 5.79 11.91
CA LEU A 290 -8.18 6.23 11.77
C LEU A 290 -8.16 7.76 11.79
N ILE A 291 -7.45 8.33 12.77
CA ILE A 291 -7.17 9.76 12.83
C ILE A 291 -5.70 9.94 12.47
N LEU A 292 -5.46 10.56 11.33
CA LEU A 292 -4.10 10.92 10.91
C LEU A 292 -3.75 12.27 11.51
N MET A 293 -2.52 12.40 11.99
CA MET A 293 -1.98 13.64 12.55
C MET A 293 -0.66 13.95 11.86
N LYS A 294 -0.51 15.21 11.44
CA LYS A 294 0.71 15.77 10.86
C LYS A 294 1.17 16.88 11.78
N ILE A 295 2.31 16.67 12.45
CA ILE A 295 2.76 17.49 13.58
C ILE A 295 4.18 17.96 13.33
N ARG A 296 4.42 19.27 13.39
CA ARG A 296 5.76 19.83 13.42
C ARG A 296 5.96 20.53 14.76
N PRO A 297 6.69 19.91 15.70
CA PRO A 297 7.09 20.58 16.93
C PRO A 297 7.96 21.81 16.64
N PHE A 298 8.07 22.70 17.63
CA PHE A 298 8.80 23.94 17.53
C PHE A 298 10.28 23.70 17.17
N GLN A 299 10.82 24.55 16.29
CA GLN A 299 12.19 24.47 15.74
C GLN A 299 12.55 23.19 14.97
N GLU A 300 11.62 22.25 14.78
CA GLU A 300 11.84 21.10 13.92
C GLU A 300 11.66 21.46 12.44
N LYS A 301 12.49 20.86 11.59
CA LYS A 301 12.41 21.07 10.14
C LYS A 301 11.33 20.21 9.50
N GLU A 302 11.24 18.97 9.94
CA GLU A 302 10.38 17.94 9.37
C GLU A 302 9.07 17.83 10.14
N PHE A 303 8.00 17.46 9.42
CA PHE A 303 6.77 17.01 10.05
C PHE A 303 6.90 15.54 10.45
N ARG A 304 6.30 15.20 11.58
CA ARG A 304 6.06 13.84 12.04
C ARG A 304 4.64 13.45 11.69
N TYR A 305 4.45 12.24 11.20
CA TYR A 305 3.13 11.75 10.81
C TYR A 305 2.74 10.56 11.68
N LEU A 306 1.56 10.66 12.29
CA LEU A 306 1.04 9.68 13.23
C LEU A 306 -0.33 9.18 12.76
N VAL A 307 -0.60 7.91 13.02
CA VAL A 307 -1.92 7.29 12.85
C VAL A 307 -2.40 6.86 14.21
N PHE A 308 -3.47 7.48 14.68
CA PHE A 308 -4.22 7.00 15.83
C PHE A 308 -5.35 6.11 15.37
N ASN A 309 -5.41 4.88 15.89
CA ASN A 309 -6.53 3.97 15.68
C ASN A 309 -7.43 4.00 16.92
N GLU A 310 -8.59 4.63 16.79
CA GLU A 310 -9.54 4.82 17.89
C GLU A 310 -10.05 3.49 18.46
N LYS A 311 -10.25 2.46 17.63
CA LYS A 311 -10.73 1.15 18.07
C LYS A 311 -9.69 0.39 18.89
N LEU A 312 -8.41 0.62 18.60
CA LEU A 312 -7.30 -0.03 19.30
C LEU A 312 -6.75 0.82 20.44
N GLN A 313 -7.03 2.13 20.44
CA GLN A 313 -6.34 3.12 21.27
C GLN A 313 -4.82 3.03 21.12
N GLU A 314 -4.36 2.86 19.88
CA GLU A 314 -2.94 2.75 19.54
C GLU A 314 -2.52 3.87 18.60
N VAL A 315 -1.28 4.32 18.74
CA VAL A 315 -0.67 5.31 17.85
C VAL A 315 0.55 4.69 17.19
N GLN A 316 0.71 4.96 15.89
CA GLN A 316 1.90 4.59 15.15
C GLN A 316 2.47 5.77 14.38
N ARG A 317 3.78 5.95 14.45
CA ARG A 317 4.51 6.91 13.62
C ARG A 317 4.77 6.32 12.24
N ILE A 318 4.28 7.00 11.21
CA ILE A 318 4.33 6.59 9.80
C ILE A 318 4.65 7.81 8.93
N ASP A 319 5.92 8.22 8.91
CA ASP A 319 6.36 9.45 8.22
C ASP A 319 6.14 9.40 6.70
N GLN A 320 6.03 8.20 6.10
CA GLN A 320 5.70 8.01 4.68
C GLN A 320 4.33 8.59 4.29
N ILE A 321 3.43 8.82 5.25
CA ILE A 321 2.19 9.56 5.01
C ILE A 321 2.49 10.92 4.38
N GLY A 322 3.62 11.56 4.71
CA GLY A 322 3.99 12.85 4.14
C GLY A 322 4.27 12.82 2.64
N GLU A 323 4.70 11.68 2.09
CA GLU A 323 5.04 11.54 0.67
C GLU A 323 3.79 11.33 -0.19
N SER A 324 3.08 10.23 0.02
CA SER A 324 1.79 9.95 -0.60
C SER A 324 1.01 8.92 0.21
N CYS A 325 -0.29 9.13 0.36
CA CYS A 325 -1.21 8.28 1.12
C CYS A 325 -2.57 8.26 0.44
N VAL A 326 -2.99 7.10 -0.03
CA VAL A 326 -4.29 6.94 -0.69
C VAL A 326 -5.20 6.03 0.09
N LEU A 327 -6.51 6.15 -0.13
CA LEU A 327 -7.50 5.38 0.60
C LEU A 327 -7.66 4.01 -0.03
N LEU A 328 -7.75 2.99 0.83
CA LEU A 328 -8.28 1.70 0.39
C LEU A 328 -9.78 1.83 0.09
N PRO A 329 -10.32 1.01 -0.82
CA PRO A 329 -11.74 1.03 -1.19
C PRO A 329 -12.67 1.01 0.03
N ASP A 330 -13.79 1.73 -0.07
CA ASP A 330 -14.79 1.91 1.00
C ASP A 330 -14.25 2.48 2.32
N GLY A 331 -13.08 3.11 2.31
CA GLY A 331 -12.47 3.66 3.54
C GLY A 331 -11.96 2.59 4.51
N ARG A 332 -11.69 1.36 4.02
CA ARG A 332 -11.19 0.23 4.82
C ARG A 332 -9.82 0.46 5.44
N GLY A 333 -9.10 1.47 4.99
CA GLY A 333 -7.79 1.81 5.49
C GLY A 333 -7.05 2.75 4.54
N ILE A 334 -5.74 2.78 4.69
CA ILE A 334 -4.83 3.61 3.93
C ILE A 334 -3.68 2.76 3.38
N ILE A 335 -3.14 3.19 2.23
CA ILE A 335 -2.05 2.49 1.54
C ILE A 335 -0.99 3.49 1.04
N PHE A 336 0.25 3.04 1.11
CA PHE A 336 1.49 3.72 0.76
C PHE A 336 2.34 2.78 -0.09
N HIS A 337 3.40 3.28 -0.72
CA HIS A 337 4.26 2.46 -1.58
C HIS A 337 4.81 1.19 -0.90
N ASN A 338 5.09 1.22 0.41
CA ASN A 338 5.69 0.11 1.15
C ASN A 338 4.81 -0.42 2.29
N ARG A 339 3.56 0.03 2.41
CA ARG A 339 2.75 -0.26 3.61
C ARG A 339 1.25 -0.17 3.34
N TYR A 340 0.47 -0.92 4.11
CA TYR A 340 -0.96 -0.63 4.32
C TYR A 340 -1.29 -0.62 5.82
N TYR A 341 -2.40 0.04 6.16
CA TYR A 341 -2.96 0.08 7.50
C TYR A 341 -4.49 0.05 7.41
N LEU A 342 -5.13 -0.97 7.97
CA LEU A 342 -6.59 -1.15 7.96
C LEU A 342 -7.26 -0.51 9.17
N GLN A 343 -8.57 -0.25 9.05
CA GLN A 343 -9.43 0.16 10.16
C GLN A 343 -9.43 -0.83 11.33
N THR A 344 -9.20 -2.11 11.05
CA THR A 344 -9.06 -3.17 12.07
C THR A 344 -7.75 -3.06 12.85
N GLY A 345 -6.79 -2.27 12.35
CA GLY A 345 -5.44 -2.12 12.87
C GLY A 345 -4.45 -3.17 12.33
N GLU A 346 -4.91 -4.13 11.53
CA GLU A 346 -4.00 -4.95 10.74
C GLU A 346 -3.19 -4.04 9.80
N HIS A 347 -1.88 -4.24 9.78
CA HIS A 347 -0.97 -3.50 8.95
C HIS A 347 0.21 -4.39 8.59
N LYS A 348 0.82 -4.10 7.45
CA LYS A 348 2.05 -4.75 7.02
C LYS A 348 2.98 -3.74 6.39
N VAL A 349 4.24 -3.80 6.80
CA VAL A 349 5.34 -3.04 6.20
C VAL A 349 6.13 -3.98 5.32
N PHE A 350 6.45 -3.52 4.11
CA PHE A 350 7.36 -4.18 3.20
C PHE A 350 8.69 -3.44 3.26
N GLU A 351 9.75 -4.16 3.57
CA GLU A 351 11.09 -3.58 3.61
C GLU A 351 11.54 -3.26 2.17
N ASP A 352 11.72 -1.97 1.89
CA ASP A 352 12.39 -1.47 0.70
C ASP A 352 13.25 -0.25 1.07
N GLU A 353 14.20 0.08 0.19
CA GLU A 353 15.06 1.26 0.33
C GLU A 353 14.55 2.43 -0.54
N LEU A 354 13.28 2.37 -0.96
CA LEU A 354 12.69 3.36 -1.86
C LEU A 354 12.14 4.54 -1.05
N SER A 355 12.32 5.75 -1.58
CA SER A 355 11.82 7.00 -1.01
C SER A 355 11.44 7.97 -2.11
N GLY A 356 10.62 8.98 -1.81
CA GLY A 356 10.12 9.91 -2.81
C GLY A 356 9.17 9.25 -3.80
N MET A 357 8.36 8.31 -3.32
CA MET A 357 7.38 7.60 -4.14
C MET A 357 6.10 8.41 -4.24
N VAL A 358 5.72 8.78 -5.46
CA VAL A 358 4.46 9.49 -5.72
C VAL A 358 3.38 8.52 -6.15
N TYR A 359 2.14 8.77 -5.74
CA TYR A 359 0.99 8.04 -6.24
C TYR A 359 0.80 8.34 -7.74
N SER A 360 0.62 7.29 -8.54
CA SER A 360 0.47 7.39 -10.00
C SER A 360 -0.99 7.17 -10.42
N ARG A 361 -1.59 6.04 -10.03
CA ARG A 361 -2.99 5.70 -10.31
C ARG A 361 -3.44 4.46 -9.53
N ARG A 362 -4.75 4.22 -9.55
CA ARG A 362 -5.39 2.96 -9.14
C ARG A 362 -6.03 2.30 -10.35
N ILE A 363 -5.93 0.97 -10.43
CA ILE A 363 -6.63 0.15 -11.42
C ILE A 363 -7.57 -0.79 -10.68
N GLU A 364 -8.85 -0.72 -11.00
CA GLU A 364 -9.89 -1.53 -10.34
C GLU A 364 -10.22 -2.72 -11.24
N ALA A 365 -10.14 -3.93 -10.70
CA ALA A 365 -10.52 -5.11 -11.43
C ALA A 365 -12.05 -5.21 -11.55
N ARG A 366 -12.52 -5.78 -12.66
CA ARG A 366 -13.97 -5.93 -12.93
C ARG A 366 -14.67 -6.92 -12.00
N ASN A 367 -13.92 -7.75 -11.28
CA ASN A 367 -14.46 -8.62 -10.25
C ASN A 367 -14.90 -7.85 -8.99
N GLY A 368 -14.53 -6.57 -8.84
CA GLY A 368 -14.92 -5.72 -7.71
C GLY A 368 -14.25 -6.09 -6.38
N GLU A 369 -13.22 -6.95 -6.42
CA GLU A 369 -12.45 -7.36 -5.25
C GLU A 369 -10.98 -6.94 -5.32
N ASP A 370 -10.37 -6.87 -6.51
CA ASP A 370 -8.94 -6.56 -6.64
C ASP A 370 -8.69 -5.12 -7.10
N PHE A 371 -7.72 -4.48 -6.45
CA PHE A 371 -7.33 -3.10 -6.70
C PHE A 371 -5.81 -3.01 -6.79
N LEU A 372 -5.28 -2.53 -7.92
CA LEU A 372 -3.86 -2.27 -8.10
C LEU A 372 -3.57 -0.81 -7.78
N CYS A 373 -2.88 -0.54 -6.69
CA CYS A 373 -2.33 0.78 -6.42
C CYS A 373 -0.92 0.88 -7.02
N VAL A 374 -0.67 1.93 -7.79
CA VAL A 374 0.59 2.14 -8.50
C VAL A 374 1.27 3.38 -7.94
N PHE A 375 2.49 3.18 -7.43
CA PHE A 375 3.39 4.25 -7.00
C PHE A 375 4.58 4.33 -7.95
N TYR A 376 5.11 5.52 -8.16
CA TYR A 376 6.21 5.77 -9.09
C TYR A 376 7.28 6.66 -8.45
N ASN A 377 8.55 6.29 -8.62
CA ASN A 377 9.68 7.13 -8.29
C ASN A 377 10.12 7.87 -9.55
N ARG A 378 9.98 9.19 -9.55
CA ARG A 378 10.34 10.01 -10.69
C ARG A 378 11.84 9.95 -11.01
N ALA A 379 12.69 9.88 -9.99
CA ALA A 379 14.14 9.96 -10.18
C ALA A 379 14.67 8.63 -10.73
N SER A 380 14.36 7.53 -10.06
CA SER A 380 14.85 6.21 -10.43
C SER A 380 14.05 5.55 -11.56
N GLY A 381 12.82 6.00 -11.84
CA GLY A 381 11.94 5.36 -12.81
C GLY A 381 11.47 3.99 -12.35
N VAL A 382 11.29 3.83 -11.03
CA VAL A 382 10.85 2.59 -10.40
C VAL A 382 9.37 2.70 -10.08
N TYR A 383 8.62 1.66 -10.42
CA TYR A 383 7.24 1.46 -10.03
C TYR A 383 7.15 0.46 -8.89
N VAL A 384 6.23 0.71 -7.96
CA VAL A 384 5.77 -0.26 -6.96
C VAL A 384 4.30 -0.52 -7.18
N LEU A 385 3.97 -1.79 -7.47
CA LEU A 385 2.62 -2.25 -7.73
C LEU A 385 2.12 -3.03 -6.51
N LEU A 386 1.02 -2.57 -5.92
CA LEU A 386 0.41 -3.17 -4.74
C LEU A 386 -0.99 -3.66 -5.09
N SER A 387 -1.16 -4.98 -5.14
CA SER A 387 -2.46 -5.61 -5.38
C SER A 387 -3.17 -5.84 -4.05
N TYR A 388 -4.28 -5.14 -3.83
CA TYR A 388 -5.15 -5.27 -2.67
C TYR A 388 -6.39 -6.08 -3.01
N ASN A 389 -6.65 -7.12 -2.22
CA ASN A 389 -7.90 -7.86 -2.29
C ASN A 389 -8.84 -7.40 -1.17
N ARG A 390 -10.02 -6.91 -1.55
CA ARG A 390 -11.05 -6.37 -0.64
C ARG A 390 -11.74 -7.44 0.21
N VAL A 391 -11.88 -8.67 -0.29
CA VAL A 391 -12.51 -9.77 0.45
C VAL A 391 -11.55 -10.27 1.53
N GLU A 392 -10.31 -10.56 1.15
CA GLU A 392 -9.27 -11.07 2.05
C GLU A 392 -8.63 -9.96 2.90
N GLN A 393 -8.93 -8.70 2.58
CA GLN A 393 -8.40 -7.49 3.23
C GLN A 393 -6.87 -7.45 3.26
N ARG A 394 -6.23 -7.98 2.23
CA ARG A 394 -4.78 -8.22 2.26
C ARG A 394 -4.10 -7.67 1.02
N LEU A 395 -2.85 -7.23 1.22
CA LEU A 395 -1.92 -6.98 0.13
C LEU A 395 -1.12 -8.22 -0.25
N GLU A 396 -1.02 -8.44 -1.56
CA GLU A 396 -0.01 -9.33 -2.13
C GLU A 396 1.40 -8.77 -1.95
N THR A 397 2.41 -9.61 -2.21
CA THR A 397 3.81 -9.15 -2.20
C THR A 397 3.99 -8.04 -3.26
N PRO A 398 4.53 -6.86 -2.89
CA PRO A 398 4.73 -5.76 -3.81
C PRO A 398 5.58 -6.17 -5.01
N ILE A 399 5.17 -5.74 -6.20
CA ILE A 399 6.00 -5.89 -7.39
C ILE A 399 6.74 -4.59 -7.66
N VAL A 400 8.06 -4.64 -7.47
CA VAL A 400 8.98 -3.57 -7.84
C VAL A 400 9.48 -3.81 -9.28
N CYS A 401 9.27 -2.84 -10.16
CA CYS A 401 9.65 -2.91 -11.58
C CYS A 401 10.02 -1.52 -12.14
N ASN A 402 10.49 -1.44 -13.39
CA ASN A 402 10.86 -0.17 -14.03
C ASN A 402 9.88 0.26 -15.13
N GLY A 403 8.97 -0.62 -15.52
CA GLY A 403 7.86 -0.29 -16.40
C GLY A 403 6.96 -1.50 -16.54
N PHE A 404 5.68 -1.23 -16.75
CA PHE A 404 4.67 -2.25 -16.91
C PHE A 404 3.54 -1.78 -17.82
N THR A 405 2.84 -2.73 -18.41
CA THR A 405 1.64 -2.50 -19.20
C THR A 405 0.63 -3.60 -18.93
N LEU A 406 -0.66 -3.28 -19.03
CA LEU A 406 -1.75 -4.25 -18.95
C LEU A 406 -2.42 -4.37 -20.31
N PHE A 407 -2.59 -5.60 -20.77
CA PHE A 407 -3.40 -5.95 -21.93
C PHE A 407 -4.85 -6.13 -21.52
N ASP A 408 -5.77 -5.94 -22.47
CA ASP A 408 -7.21 -6.08 -22.19
C ASP A 408 -7.55 -7.48 -21.68
N THR A 409 -6.79 -8.51 -22.06
CA THR A 409 -6.94 -9.90 -21.61
C THR A 409 -6.66 -10.12 -20.12
N GLY A 410 -6.12 -9.12 -19.41
CA GLY A 410 -5.68 -9.22 -18.01
C GLY A 410 -4.25 -9.70 -17.84
N GLU A 411 -3.52 -9.90 -18.95
CA GLU A 411 -2.09 -10.14 -18.90
C GLU A 411 -1.36 -8.81 -18.59
N MET A 412 -0.56 -8.81 -17.54
CA MET A 412 0.32 -7.70 -17.19
C MET A 412 1.75 -8.07 -17.55
N VAL A 413 2.38 -7.23 -18.37
CA VAL A 413 3.79 -7.39 -18.73
C VAL A 413 4.60 -6.32 -18.04
N LEU A 414 5.72 -6.70 -17.43
CA LEU A 414 6.62 -5.79 -16.76
C LEU A 414 8.07 -6.18 -16.98
N PHE A 415 8.97 -5.24 -16.77
CA PHE A 415 10.41 -5.52 -16.74
C PHE A 415 11.05 -4.92 -15.49
N LYS A 416 12.16 -5.52 -15.07
CA LYS A 416 13.06 -4.95 -14.09
C LYS A 416 14.30 -4.45 -14.82
N GLY A 417 14.62 -3.18 -14.60
CA GLY A 417 15.83 -2.57 -15.12
C GLY A 417 17.05 -3.19 -14.48
N GLU A 418 18.14 -3.24 -15.24
CA GLU A 418 19.45 -3.64 -14.74
C GLU A 418 20.31 -2.39 -14.51
N ASN A 419 21.24 -2.46 -13.55
CA ASN A 419 22.12 -1.34 -13.21
C ASN A 419 23.03 -0.91 -14.38
N GLU A 420 23.33 -1.83 -15.30
CA GLU A 420 24.20 -1.58 -16.44
C GLU A 420 23.43 -1.61 -17.76
N PRO A 421 23.74 -0.72 -18.73
CA PRO A 421 23.14 -0.76 -20.05
C PRO A 421 23.41 -2.07 -20.78
N ARG A 422 22.35 -2.74 -21.25
CA ARG A 422 22.42 -4.04 -21.94
C ARG A 422 21.50 -4.07 -23.15
N LYS A 423 21.69 -5.06 -24.01
CA LYS A 423 20.88 -5.26 -25.22
C LYS A 423 19.67 -6.19 -24.99
N HIS A 424 19.77 -7.06 -23.99
CA HIS A 424 18.78 -8.07 -23.70
C HIS A 424 18.08 -7.73 -22.39
N HIS A 425 16.75 -7.71 -22.40
CA HIS A 425 15.95 -7.34 -21.23
C HIS A 425 14.92 -8.43 -20.95
N LEU A 426 14.82 -8.82 -19.68
CA LEU A 426 13.85 -9.81 -19.24
C LEU A 426 12.53 -9.13 -18.92
N LEU A 427 11.47 -9.63 -19.53
CA LEU A 427 10.09 -9.23 -19.29
C LEU A 427 9.37 -10.39 -18.62
N GLN A 428 8.62 -10.09 -17.57
CA GLN A 428 7.75 -11.04 -16.90
C GLN A 428 6.32 -10.84 -17.37
N VAL A 429 5.64 -11.94 -17.67
CA VAL A 429 4.22 -11.97 -17.99
C VAL A 429 3.48 -12.51 -16.78
N TRP A 430 2.58 -11.70 -16.24
CA TRP A 430 1.71 -12.03 -15.13
C TRP A 430 0.28 -12.17 -15.64
N ARG A 431 -0.44 -13.17 -15.14
CA ARG A 431 -1.89 -13.22 -15.26
C ARG A 431 -2.47 -12.47 -14.08
N THR A 432 -3.41 -11.56 -14.34
CA THR A 432 -3.98 -10.68 -13.33
C THR A 432 -5.50 -10.53 -13.52
N PRO A 433 -6.25 -10.13 -12.48
CA PRO A 433 -7.69 -9.89 -12.58
C PRO A 433 -8.05 -8.58 -13.29
N TYR A 434 -7.05 -7.77 -13.67
CA TYR A 434 -7.22 -6.43 -14.26
C TYR A 434 -7.46 -6.50 -15.77
N VAL A 435 -8.67 -6.93 -16.15
CA VAL A 435 -9.09 -7.06 -17.55
C VAL A 435 -9.74 -5.77 -18.08
N GLY A 436 -9.61 -5.54 -19.39
CA GLY A 436 -10.21 -4.41 -20.09
C GLY A 436 -11.75 -4.43 -20.14
N PRO A 437 -12.38 -3.31 -20.52
CA PRO A 437 -13.84 -3.17 -20.51
C PRO A 437 -14.55 -4.08 -21.53
N ASN A 438 -13.86 -4.43 -22.62
CA ASN A 438 -14.42 -5.20 -23.73
C ASN A 438 -14.32 -6.73 -23.55
N VAL A 439 -13.63 -7.20 -22.51
CA VAL A 439 -13.50 -8.65 -22.26
C VAL A 439 -14.79 -9.21 -21.68
N VAL A 440 -15.31 -10.29 -22.25
CA VAL A 440 -16.47 -11.00 -21.70
C VAL A 440 -15.96 -12.00 -20.66
N LEU A 441 -16.37 -11.83 -19.40
CA LEU A 441 -16.10 -12.79 -18.34
C LEU A 441 -17.16 -13.90 -18.40
N GLU A 442 -16.73 -15.16 -18.28
CA GLU A 442 -17.67 -16.30 -18.20
C GLU A 442 -18.38 -16.29 -16.84
N GLU A 443 -19.62 -15.81 -16.82
CA GLU A 443 -20.46 -15.76 -15.61
C GLU A 443 -21.67 -16.70 -15.73
N LYS A 444 -22.03 -17.36 -14.62
CA LYS A 444 -23.25 -18.19 -14.55
C LYS A 444 -24.47 -17.32 -14.29
N THR A 445 -25.03 -16.79 -15.38
CA THR A 445 -26.17 -15.84 -15.40
C THR A 445 -27.44 -16.37 -14.73
N ASP A 446 -27.62 -17.70 -14.66
CA ASP A 446 -28.79 -18.34 -14.05
C ASP A 446 -28.76 -18.41 -12.51
N SER A 447 -27.66 -18.01 -11.88
CA SER A 447 -27.51 -18.07 -10.42
C SER A 447 -28.27 -16.96 -9.70
N TYR A 448 -28.75 -17.21 -8.47
CA TYR A 448 -29.29 -16.16 -7.60
C TYR A 448 -28.24 -15.08 -7.28
N LEU A 449 -26.98 -15.48 -7.08
CA LEU A 449 -25.89 -14.52 -6.81
C LEU A 449 -25.66 -13.56 -7.97
N TYR A 450 -25.85 -14.03 -9.21
CA TYR A 450 -25.74 -13.18 -10.40
C TYR A 450 -26.71 -11.99 -10.34
N LYS A 451 -27.93 -12.22 -9.83
CA LYS A 451 -28.96 -11.17 -9.67
C LYS A 451 -28.59 -10.12 -8.60
N ILE A 452 -27.74 -10.47 -7.64
CA ILE A 452 -27.26 -9.56 -6.58
C ILE A 452 -26.05 -8.74 -7.06
N SER A 453 -25.34 -9.20 -8.11
CA SER A 453 -24.04 -8.72 -8.60
C SER A 453 -22.84 -9.11 -7.72
N ASN A 454 -21.68 -9.36 -8.34
CA ASN A 454 -20.45 -9.71 -7.63
C ASN A 454 -19.99 -8.62 -6.65
N PRO A 455 -19.96 -7.30 -7.01
CA PRO A 455 -19.48 -6.26 -6.11
C PRO A 455 -20.27 -6.16 -4.79
N ALA A 456 -21.59 -6.40 -4.83
CA ALA A 456 -22.43 -6.42 -3.63
C ALA A 456 -22.12 -7.63 -2.73
N VAL A 457 -21.89 -8.81 -3.33
CA VAL A 457 -21.47 -10.01 -2.58
C VAL A 457 -20.09 -9.81 -1.97
N VAL A 458 -19.14 -9.22 -2.71
CA VAL A 458 -17.80 -8.88 -2.21
C VAL A 458 -17.87 -7.94 -1.01
N GLY A 459 -18.70 -6.90 -1.08
CA GLY A 459 -18.91 -5.98 0.04
C GLY A 459 -19.42 -6.69 1.30
N CYS A 460 -20.43 -7.56 1.15
CA CYS A 460 -20.95 -8.35 2.26
C CYS A 460 -19.89 -9.28 2.86
N LEU A 461 -19.08 -9.95 2.04
CA LEU A 461 -17.98 -10.79 2.52
C LEU A 461 -16.96 -9.97 3.32
N ALA A 462 -16.56 -8.81 2.81
CA ALA A 462 -15.63 -7.91 3.48
C ALA A 462 -16.19 -7.38 4.82
N ASP A 463 -17.48 -7.02 4.89
CA ASP A 463 -18.13 -6.61 6.15
C ASP A 463 -18.16 -7.75 7.18
N CYS A 464 -18.45 -8.98 6.74
CA CYS A 464 -18.40 -10.14 7.63
C CYS A 464 -16.99 -10.42 8.14
N HIS A 465 -15.96 -10.20 7.32
CA HIS A 465 -14.56 -10.33 7.74
C HIS A 465 -14.17 -9.30 8.81
N ASP A 466 -14.62 -8.04 8.70
CA ASP A 466 -14.42 -7.04 9.78
C ASP A 466 -14.99 -7.53 11.10
N VAL A 467 -16.21 -8.07 11.09
CA VAL A 467 -16.86 -8.59 12.30
C VAL A 467 -16.09 -9.78 12.88
N LEU A 468 -15.62 -10.71 12.03
CA LEU A 468 -14.81 -11.85 12.46
C LEU A 468 -13.50 -11.40 13.11
N ASN A 469 -12.82 -10.42 12.52
CA ASN A 469 -11.58 -9.87 13.06
C ASN A 469 -11.80 -9.22 14.43
N LEU A 470 -12.93 -8.53 14.63
CA LEU A 470 -13.30 -7.96 15.93
C LEU A 470 -13.60 -9.04 16.99
N ILE A 471 -14.24 -10.14 16.61
CA ILE A 471 -14.55 -11.26 17.52
C ILE A 471 -13.28 -11.98 17.98
N GLU A 472 -12.30 -12.14 17.10
CA GLU A 472 -11.07 -12.89 17.38
C GLU A 472 -10.02 -12.10 18.14
N LYS A 473 -10.16 -10.78 18.19
CA LYS A 473 -9.24 -9.93 18.93
C LYS A 473 -9.28 -10.28 20.42
N GLU A 474 -8.12 -10.49 21.02
CA GLU A 474 -8.01 -10.68 22.47
C GLU A 474 -8.24 -9.34 23.19
N ASP A 475 -9.14 -9.34 24.18
CA ASP A 475 -9.36 -8.18 25.04
C ASP A 475 -8.07 -7.84 25.80
N THR A 476 -7.59 -6.61 25.62
CA THR A 476 -6.47 -6.03 26.36
C THR A 476 -6.89 -5.54 27.76
N TYR A 477 -8.13 -5.80 28.17
CA TYR A 477 -8.66 -5.46 29.50
C TYR A 477 -8.07 -6.28 30.65
N ALA A 478 -7.15 -7.21 30.38
CA ALA A 478 -6.51 -8.02 31.41
C ALA A 478 -5.45 -7.27 32.26
N ASN A 479 -5.20 -5.97 32.00
CA ASN A 479 -4.16 -5.17 32.68
C ASN A 479 -4.65 -3.84 33.29
N LEU A 480 -5.95 -3.69 33.57
CA LEU A 480 -6.48 -2.55 34.34
C LEU A 480 -6.85 -2.96 35.76
#